data_AF-A0A1L7LIL6-F1
#
_entry.id   AF-A0A1L7LIL6-F1
#
_cell.length_a   1.000
_cell.length_b   1.000
_cell.length_c   1.000
_cell.angle_alpha   90.00
_cell.angle_beta   90.00
_cell.angle_gamma   90.00
#
_symmetry.space_group_name_H-M   'P 1'
#
loop_
_entity.id
_entity.type
_entity.pdbx_description
1 polymer ?
#
loop_
_entity_poly.entity_id
_entity_poly.type
_entity_poly.pdbx_seq_one_letter_code
_entity_poly.pdbx_strand_id
1 'polypeptide(L)' 'MPLTGKELAKLAINNGWEEVRVRGSHHHFKKDGVPHIVTIPIHGNKVLKIGLEKKLLRDLNLL' A
#
# COMPACT_ATOMS: atom_id res chain seq x y z
N MET A 1 6.60 -4.69 -13.52
CA MET A 1 6.11 -6.03 -13.12
C MET A 1 5.07 -5.81 -12.05
N PRO A 2 3.91 -6.48 -12.09
CA PRO A 2 2.85 -6.22 -11.13
C PRO A 2 3.29 -6.59 -9.72
N LEU A 3 3.19 -5.64 -8.79
CA LEU A 3 3.55 -5.83 -7.39
C LEU A 3 2.51 -6.69 -6.65
N THR A 4 2.98 -7.51 -5.72
CA THR A 4 2.14 -8.06 -4.64
C THR A 4 1.81 -6.97 -3.61
N GLY A 5 0.77 -7.20 -2.82
CA GLY A 5 0.44 -6.30 -1.70
C GLY A 5 1.59 -6.16 -0.69
N LYS A 6 2.36 -7.24 -0.45
CA LYS A 6 3.54 -7.21 0.44
C LYS A 6 4.65 -6.31 -0.09
N GLU A 7 4.95 -6.40 -1.39
CA GLU A 7 5.99 -5.58 -2.01
C GLU A 7 5.59 -4.10 -2.02
N LEU A 8 4.31 -3.80 -2.31
CA LEU A 8 3.82 -2.42 -2.27
C LEU A 8 3.82 -1.85 -0.84
N ALA A 9 3.44 -2.64 0.17
CA ALA A 9 3.53 -2.24 1.57
C ALA A 9 4.97 -1.94 2.01
N LYS A 10 5.92 -2.80 1.61
CA LYS A 10 7.35 -2.56 1.86
C LYS A 10 7.84 -1.29 1.18
N LEU A 11 7.41 -1.05 -0.07
CA LEU A 11 7.73 0.18 -0.79
C LEU A 11 7.16 1.42 -0.09
N ALA A 12 5.92 1.35 0.38
CA ALA A 12 5.28 2.43 1.14
C ALA A 12 6.09 2.76 2.40
N ILE A 13 6.45 1.75 3.19
CA ILE A 13 7.26 1.92 4.42
C ILE A 13 8.60 2.58 4.12
N ASN A 14 9.29 2.13 3.07
CA ASN A 14 10.56 2.73 2.65
C ASN A 14 10.42 4.21 2.21
N ASN A 15 9.21 4.67 1.90
CA ASN A 15 8.91 6.04 1.52
C ASN A 15 8.22 6.84 2.64
N GLY A 16 8.39 6.40 3.90
CA GLY A 16 7.93 7.12 5.09
C GLY A 16 6.45 6.93 5.41
N TRP A 17 5.79 5.93 4.82
CA TRP A 17 4.47 5.51 5.29
C TRP A 17 4.60 4.58 6.50
N GLU A 18 3.67 4.68 7.44
CA GLU A 18 3.63 3.88 8.66
C GLU A 18 2.36 3.03 8.68
N GLU A 19 2.49 1.74 8.95
CA GLU A 19 1.34 0.86 9.17
C GLU A 19 0.71 1.16 10.54
N VAL A 20 -0.55 1.60 10.54
CA VAL A 20 -1.25 2.03 11.75
C VAL A 20 -2.32 1.05 12.22
N ARG A 21 -2.81 0.21 11.32
CA ARG A 21 -3.87 -0.75 11.63
C ARG A 21 -3.87 -1.88 10.63
N VAL A 22 -4.16 -3.09 11.10
CA VAL A 22 -4.42 -4.25 10.26
C VAL A 22 -5.81 -4.82 10.61
N ARG A 23 -6.62 -5.09 9.59
CA ARG A 23 -7.91 -5.80 9.74
C ARG A 23 -8.01 -6.90 8.69
N GLY A 24 -7.72 -8.13 9.11
CA GLY A 24 -7.60 -9.25 8.18
C GLY A 24 -6.47 -8.98 7.18
N SER A 25 -6.77 -9.06 5.88
CA SER A 25 -5.80 -8.76 4.82
C SER A 25 -5.67 -7.28 4.48
N HIS A 26 -6.41 -6.38 5.13
CA HIS A 26 -6.36 -4.94 4.84
C HIS A 26 -5.38 -4.26 5.79
N HIS A 27 -4.29 -3.74 5.23
CA HIS A 27 -3.24 -3.03 5.95
C HIS A 27 -3.38 -1.53 5.69
N HIS A 28 -3.52 -0.74 6.76
CA HIS A 28 -3.79 0.69 6.69
C HIS A 28 -2.52 1.49 7.01
N PHE A 29 -2.20 2.46 6.15
CA PHE A 29 -0.99 3.26 6.22
C PHE A 29 -1.29 4.75 6.33
N LYS A 30 -0.56 5.46 7.18
CA LYS A 30 -0.52 6.94 7.24
C LYS A 30 0.86 7.44 6.86
N LYS A 31 0.99 8.72 6.53
CA LYS A 31 2.27 9.41 6.42
C LYS A 31 2.13 10.81 6.98
N ASP A 32 3.13 11.30 7.71
CA ASP A 32 3.09 12.65 8.24
C ASP A 32 2.93 13.68 7.11
N GLY A 33 2.13 14.73 7.37
CA GLY A 33 1.75 15.71 6.37
C GLY A 33 0.80 15.22 5.25
N VAL A 34 0.41 13.94 5.23
CA VAL A 34 -0.60 13.39 4.30
C VAL A 34 -1.92 13.14 5.06
N PRO A 35 -3.02 13.84 4.71
CA PRO A 35 -4.23 13.81 5.53
C PRO A 35 -5.06 12.52 5.38
N HIS A 36 -4.78 11.69 4.38
CA HIS A 36 -5.54 10.47 4.08
C HIS A 36 -4.78 9.19 4.43
N ILE A 37 -5.55 8.14 4.72
CA ILE A 37 -5.06 6.78 4.95
C ILE A 37 -5.11 6.01 3.63
N VAL A 38 -4.05 5.25 3.32
CA VAL A 38 -4.04 4.30 2.21
C VAL A 38 -4.22 2.88 2.74
N THR A 39 -5.06 2.09 2.08
CA THR A 39 -5.29 0.68 2.47
C THR A 39 -4.74 -0.24 1.39
N ILE A 40 -3.75 -1.05 1.75
CA ILE A 40 -3.13 -2.04 0.86
C ILE A 40 -3.66 -3.43 1.23
N PRO A 41 -4.33 -4.16 0.30
CA PRO A 41 -4.72 -5.53 0.55
C PRO A 41 -3.53 -6.48 0.36
N ILE A 42 -3.24 -7.30 1.37
CA ILE A 42 -2.16 -8.28 1.38
C ILE A 42 -2.73 -9.70 1.44
N HIS A 43 -2.75 -10.40 0.30
CA HIS A 43 -3.22 -11.77 0.18
C HIS A 43 -2.06 -12.76 -0.11
N GLY A 44 -1.10 -12.82 0.81
CA GLY A 44 0.09 -13.66 0.66
C GLY A 44 1.02 -13.13 -0.44
N ASN A 45 1.38 -13.98 -1.40
CA ASN A 45 2.26 -13.63 -2.53
C ASN A 45 1.48 -13.39 -3.83
N LYS A 46 0.17 -13.14 -3.74
CA LYS A 46 -0.67 -12.83 -4.90
C LYS A 46 -0.40 -11.40 -5.38
N VAL A 47 -0.22 -11.26 -6.69
CA VAL A 47 -0.05 -9.95 -7.35
C VAL A 47 -1.35 -9.14 -7.29
N LEU A 48 -1.21 -7.82 -7.19
CA LEU A 48 -2.32 -6.89 -7.33
C LEU A 48 -2.76 -6.84 -8.80
N LYS A 49 -4.06 -6.64 -9.03
CA LYS A 49 -4.53 -6.29 -10.38
C LYS A 49 -3.94 -4.94 -10.77
N ILE A 50 -3.53 -4.79 -12.02
CA ILE A 50 -2.81 -3.61 -12.51
C ILE A 50 -3.54 -2.28 -12.24
N GLY A 51 -4.88 -2.25 -12.30
CA GLY A 51 -5.66 -1.06 -11.96
C GLY A 51 -5.59 -0.69 -10.48
N LEU A 52 -5.63 -1.69 -9.60
CA LEU A 52 -5.49 -1.49 -8.16
C LEU A 52 -4.08 -1.06 -7.78
N GLU A 53 -3.07 -1.70 -8.37
CA GLU A 53 -1.66 -1.33 -8.21
C GLU A 53 -1.43 0.14 -8.58
N LYS A 54 -1.84 0.57 -9.78
CA LYS A 54 -1.68 1.95 -10.24
C LYS A 54 -2.41 2.96 -9.35
N LYS A 55 -3.63 2.62 -8.90
CA LYS A 55 -4.38 3.47 -7.97
C LYS A 55 -3.60 3.65 -6.67
N LEU A 56 -3.16 2.55 -6.05
CA LEU A 56 -2.45 2.61 -4.77
C LEU A 56 -1.11 3.33 -4.89
N LEU A 57 -0.37 3.16 -6.00
CA LEU A 57 0.86 3.92 -6.23
C LEU A 57 0.61 5.44 -6.29
N ARG A 58 -0.49 5.88 -6.92
CA ARG A 58 -0.90 7.30 -6.89
C ARG A 58 -1.29 7.76 -5.50
N ASP A 59 -2.11 6.97 -4.80
CA ASP A 59 -2.56 7.29 -3.44
C ASP A 59 -1.37 7.39 -2.46
N LEU A 60 -0.30 6.62 -2.71
CA LEU A 60 0.97 6.63 -1.97
C LEU A 60 1.97 7.70 -2.43
N ASN A 61 1.66 8.45 -3.50
CA ASN A 61 2.54 9.42 -4.17
C ASN A 61 3.87 8.80 -4.64
N LEU A 62 3.80 7.62 -5.26
CA LEU A 62 4.93 6.83 -5.80
C LEU A 62 4.86 6.63 -7.32
N LEU A 63 3.94 7.33 -7.98
CA LEU A 63 3.76 7.38 -9.44
C LEU A 63 3.64 8.84 -9.86
#